data_AF-A0AAW3TQG0-F1
#
_entry.id   AF-A0AAW3TQG0-F1
#
_cell.length_a   1.000
_cell.length_b   1.000
_cell.length_c   1.000
_cell.angle_alpha   90.00
_cell.angle_beta   90.00
_cell.angle_gamma   90.00
#
_symmetry.space_group_name_H-M   'P 1'
#
loop_
_entity.id
_entity.type
_entity.pdbx_description
1 polymer ?
#
loop_
_entity_poly.entity_id
_entity_poly.type
_entity_poly.pdbx_seq_one_letter_code
_entity_poly.pdbx_strand_id
1 'polypeptide(L)'
;MTLPVYAAPQHRHLCGRAAVALLRGREEGYPAAIRANKITPADAERGLRLARCIVDQWRWITDHARPPCPAWDENTDLFGAYSFEMEAELVRAAERQRMIAKRKPADEGAAQLADLYEALAWLQRTRHGVAWIVLRVDVERSAGAVHEARAAA
;
A
#
# COMPACT_ATOMS: atom_id res chain seq x y z
N MET A 1 -15.97 -8.92 11.08
CA MET A 1 -15.41 -7.70 10.44
C MET A 1 -15.91 -7.65 9.00
N THR A 2 -16.44 -6.51 8.58
CA THR A 2 -16.95 -6.31 7.22
C THR A 2 -15.80 -6.05 6.24
N LEU A 3 -15.89 -6.58 5.02
CA LEU A 3 -14.93 -6.32 3.95
C LEU A 3 -15.00 -4.84 3.53
N PRO A 4 -13.90 -4.07 3.57
CA PRO A 4 -13.89 -2.71 3.04
C PRO A 4 -14.18 -2.69 1.53
N VAL A 5 -14.93 -1.69 1.06
CA VAL A 5 -15.32 -1.58 -0.36
C VAL A 5 -14.09 -1.66 -1.28
N TYR A 6 -13.04 -0.90 -0.97
CA TYR A 6 -11.81 -0.85 -1.78
C TYR A 6 -10.91 -2.09 -1.65
N ALA A 7 -11.24 -3.06 -0.78
CA ALA A 7 -10.51 -4.33 -0.73
C ALA A 7 -10.90 -5.28 -1.86
N ALA A 8 -11.99 -5.00 -2.59
CA ALA A 8 -12.44 -5.81 -3.71
C ALA A 8 -11.48 -5.73 -4.92
N PRO A 9 -11.36 -6.80 -5.74
CA PRO A 9 -10.38 -6.89 -6.84
C PRO A 9 -10.38 -5.73 -7.83
N GLN A 10 -11.56 -5.21 -8.19
CA GLN A 10 -11.72 -4.12 -9.15
C GLN A 10 -11.10 -2.80 -8.68
N HIS A 11 -10.76 -2.66 -7.39
CA HIS A 11 -10.18 -1.44 -6.82
C HIS A 11 -8.67 -1.52 -6.59
N ARG A 12 -8.00 -2.61 -6.97
CA ARG A 12 -6.55 -2.79 -6.70
C ARG A 12 -5.68 -1.67 -7.29
N HIS A 13 -6.04 -1.13 -8.47
CA HIS A 13 -5.32 0.02 -9.05
C HIS A 13 -5.43 1.27 -8.18
N LEU A 14 -6.57 1.49 -7.52
CA LEU A 14 -6.74 2.60 -6.58
C LEU A 14 -5.90 2.38 -5.33
N CYS A 15 -5.82 1.14 -4.82
CA CYS A 15 -4.94 0.77 -3.72
C CYS A 15 -3.46 1.01 -4.06
N GLY A 16 -3.02 0.65 -5.28
CA GLY A 16 -1.66 0.93 -5.75
C GLY A 16 -1.36 2.43 -5.81
N ARG A 17 -2.29 3.24 -6.32
CA ARG A 17 -2.17 4.70 -6.32
C ARG A 17 -2.14 5.29 -4.90
N ALA A 18 -2.94 4.75 -3.98
CA ALA A 18 -2.95 5.18 -2.59
C ALA A 18 -1.61 4.88 -1.90
N ALA A 19 -1.00 3.72 -2.15
CA ALA A 19 0.34 3.41 -1.64
C ALA A 19 1.38 4.45 -2.09
N VAL A 20 1.35 4.86 -3.36
CA VAL A 20 2.24 5.92 -3.87
C VAL A 20 1.94 7.28 -3.23
N ALA A 21 0.65 7.62 -3.05
CA ALA A 21 0.25 8.85 -2.37
C ALA A 21 0.72 8.89 -0.91
N LEU A 22 0.75 7.74 -0.23
CA LEU A 22 1.27 7.61 1.14
C LEU A 22 2.73 7.99 1.22
N LEU A 23 3.56 7.44 0.31
CA LEU A 23 4.99 7.71 0.28
C LEU A 23 5.25 9.20 -0.01
N ARG A 24 4.64 9.75 -1.07
CA ARG A 24 4.79 11.17 -1.43
C ARG A 24 4.40 12.10 -0.29
N GLY A 25 3.25 11.85 0.35
CA GLY A 25 2.79 12.67 1.48
C GLY A 25 3.74 12.66 2.68
N ARG A 26 4.53 11.60 2.86
CA ARG A 26 5.58 11.53 3.90
C ARG A 26 6.84 12.26 3.48
N GLU A 27 7.30 12.03 2.25
CA GLU A 27 8.48 12.71 1.70
C GLU A 27 8.31 14.23 1.74
N GLU A 28 7.11 14.72 1.43
CA GLU A 28 6.77 16.14 1.50
C GLU A 28 6.53 16.63 2.94
N GLY A 29 5.80 15.85 3.75
CA GLY A 29 5.31 16.29 5.07
C GLY A 29 6.29 16.14 6.22
N TYR A 30 7.16 15.12 6.21
CA TYR A 30 8.05 14.80 7.32
C TYR A 30 9.11 15.88 7.58
N PRO A 31 9.77 16.48 6.57
CA PRO A 31 10.76 17.53 6.83
C PRO A 31 10.17 18.70 7.64
N ALA A 32 8.94 19.12 7.33
CA ALA A 32 8.26 20.18 8.07
C ALA A 32 7.82 19.72 9.48
N ALA A 33 7.37 18.46 9.63
CA ALA A 33 6.97 17.91 10.92
C ALA A 33 8.16 17.74 11.89
N ILE A 34 9.34 17.37 11.38
CA ILE A 34 10.59 17.30 12.15
C ILE A 34 10.99 18.69 12.63
N ARG A 35 11.03 19.69 11.72
CA ARG A 35 11.34 21.09 12.09
C ARG A 35 10.37 21.65 13.15
N ALA A 36 9.13 21.17 13.16
CA ALA A 36 8.11 21.55 14.13
C ALA A 36 8.10 20.69 15.42
N ASN A 37 9.08 19.79 15.62
CA ASN A 37 9.16 18.84 16.74
C ASN A 37 7.89 18.00 16.93
N LYS A 38 7.14 17.72 15.85
CA LYS A 38 5.93 16.89 15.89
C LYS A 38 6.21 15.40 15.75
N ILE A 39 7.36 15.07 15.15
CA ILE A 39 7.88 13.70 15.00
C ILE A 39 9.40 13.74 15.16
N THR A 40 10.01 12.64 15.59
CA THR A 40 11.46 12.53 15.63
C THR A 40 12.02 12.17 14.24
N PRO A 41 13.31 12.45 13.95
CA PRO A 41 13.96 11.96 12.72
C PRO A 41 13.89 10.43 12.57
N ALA A 42 14.05 9.69 13.67
CA ALA A 42 13.97 8.23 13.66
C ALA A 42 12.56 7.71 13.29
N ASP A 43 11.52 8.35 13.82
CA ASP A 43 10.13 8.01 13.46
C ASP A 43 9.83 8.32 11.99
N ALA A 44 10.35 9.44 11.48
CA ALA A 44 10.21 9.81 10.08
C ALA A 44 10.91 8.79 9.15
N GLU A 45 12.13 8.38 9.49
CA GLU A 45 12.86 7.36 8.75
C GLU A 45 12.13 6.01 8.75
N ARG A 46 11.66 5.57 9.93
CA ARG A 46 10.82 4.36 10.04
C ARG A 46 9.57 4.48 9.18
N GLY A 47 8.89 5.62 9.22
CA GLY A 47 7.70 5.87 8.42
C GLY A 47 7.98 5.83 6.91
N LEU A 48 9.10 6.41 6.46
CA LEU A 48 9.50 6.37 5.05
C LEU A 48 9.83 4.95 4.61
N ARG A 49 10.56 4.18 5.44
CA ARG A 49 10.85 2.77 5.16
C ARG A 49 9.57 1.97 4.96
N LEU A 50 8.63 2.02 5.91
CA LEU A 50 7.37 1.28 5.82
C LEU A 50 6.54 1.70 4.60
N ALA A 51 6.50 2.99 4.26
CA ALA A 51 5.79 3.45 3.07
C ALA A 51 6.42 2.93 1.76
N ARG A 52 7.75 2.84 1.70
CA ARG A 52 8.46 2.22 0.56
C ARG A 52 8.14 0.74 0.44
N CYS A 53 8.16 -0.02 1.54
CA CYS A 53 7.76 -1.43 1.56
C CYS A 53 6.34 -1.64 1.00
N ILE A 54 5.39 -0.80 1.43
CA ILE A 54 4.01 -0.84 0.93
C ILE A 54 3.96 -0.51 -0.58
N VAL A 55 4.69 0.50 -1.04
CA VAL A 55 4.79 0.82 -2.48
C VAL A 55 5.39 -0.33 -3.27
N ASP A 56 6.47 -0.97 -2.79
CA ASP A 56 7.12 -2.07 -3.47
C ASP A 56 6.24 -3.31 -3.58
N GLN A 57 5.40 -3.56 -2.58
CA GLN A 57 4.39 -4.62 -2.66
C GLN A 57 3.31 -4.29 -3.69
N TRP A 58 2.83 -3.05 -3.72
CA TRP A 58 1.67 -2.66 -4.54
C TRP A 58 2.01 -2.19 -5.95
N ARG A 59 3.28 -1.85 -6.24
CA ARG A 59 3.73 -1.49 -7.59
C ARG A 59 3.53 -2.61 -8.59
N TRP A 60 3.49 -3.87 -8.15
CA TRP A 60 3.16 -5.02 -9.00
C TRP A 60 1.82 -4.88 -9.73
N ILE A 61 0.85 -4.18 -9.15
CA ILE A 61 -0.44 -3.92 -9.80
C ILE A 61 -0.33 -2.91 -10.93
N THR A 62 0.56 -1.93 -10.80
CA THR A 62 0.69 -0.81 -11.74
C THR A 62 1.85 -0.98 -12.73
N ASP A 63 2.86 -1.79 -12.40
CA ASP A 63 4.05 -2.02 -13.18
C ASP A 63 3.94 -3.32 -13.98
N HIS A 64 3.69 -3.18 -15.28
CA HIS A 64 3.54 -4.27 -16.22
C HIS A 64 4.86 -5.05 -16.48
N ALA A 65 6.02 -4.50 -16.12
CA ALA A 65 7.31 -5.12 -16.38
C ALA A 65 7.63 -6.34 -15.49
N ARG A 66 6.74 -6.71 -14.56
CA ARG A 66 6.96 -7.80 -13.57
C ARG A 66 8.25 -7.54 -12.77
N PRO A 67 8.28 -6.50 -11.91
CA PRO A 67 9.47 -6.25 -11.09
C PRO A 67 9.82 -7.50 -10.28
N PRO A 68 11.10 -7.77 -9.98
CA PRO A 68 11.47 -8.98 -9.24
C PRO A 68 10.75 -9.04 -7.89
N CYS A 69 10.26 -10.22 -7.52
CA CYS A 69 9.74 -10.47 -6.18
C CYS A 69 10.96 -10.50 -5.25
N PRO A 70 11.01 -9.69 -4.17
CA PRO A 70 12.18 -9.71 -3.30
C PRO A 70 12.31 -11.09 -2.64
N ALA A 71 13.54 -11.48 -2.30
CA ALA A 71 13.78 -12.71 -1.56
C ALA A 71 13.18 -12.60 -0.15
N TRP A 72 12.72 -13.73 0.39
CA TRP A 72 12.24 -13.77 1.76
C TRP A 72 13.40 -13.55 2.73
N ASP A 73 13.17 -12.70 3.73
CA ASP A 73 14.09 -12.43 4.83
C ASP A 73 13.40 -12.79 6.15
N GLU A 74 14.06 -13.59 6.99
CA GLU A 74 13.56 -14.01 8.30
C GLU A 74 13.26 -12.83 9.24
N ASN A 75 13.97 -11.72 9.06
CA ASN A 75 13.87 -10.52 9.88
C ASN A 75 12.85 -9.50 9.35
N THR A 76 12.48 -9.59 8.07
CA THR A 76 11.72 -8.52 7.41
C THR A 76 10.66 -8.98 6.38
N ASP A 77 10.46 -10.29 6.21
CA ASP A 77 9.55 -10.89 5.22
C ASP A 77 9.92 -10.47 3.76
N LEU A 78 9.05 -10.74 2.79
CA LEU A 78 9.30 -10.51 1.35
C LEU A 78 9.41 -9.02 0.93
N PHE A 79 9.17 -8.04 1.80
CA PHE A 79 9.15 -6.62 1.42
C PHE A 79 9.89 -5.68 2.37
N GLY A 80 10.77 -6.19 3.23
CA GLY A 80 11.57 -5.34 4.11
C GLY A 80 10.82 -4.80 5.34
N ALA A 81 9.62 -5.32 5.61
CA ALA A 81 8.85 -5.08 6.83
C ALA A 81 7.80 -6.19 7.04
N TYR A 82 7.56 -6.56 8.30
CA TYR A 82 6.48 -7.49 8.60
C TYR A 82 5.10 -6.90 8.28
N SER A 83 4.17 -7.77 7.89
CA SER A 83 2.80 -7.37 7.52
C SER A 83 2.08 -6.57 8.62
N PHE A 84 2.30 -6.87 9.90
CA PHE A 84 1.69 -6.14 11.02
C PHE A 84 2.26 -4.71 11.17
N GLU A 85 3.51 -4.48 10.78
CA GLU A 85 4.09 -3.13 10.81
C GLU A 85 3.51 -2.26 9.72
N MET A 86 3.39 -2.81 8.51
CA MET A 86 2.74 -2.14 7.38
C MET A 86 1.26 -1.87 7.68
N GLU A 87 0.55 -2.84 8.27
CA GLU A 87 -0.83 -2.66 8.72
C GLU A 87 -0.96 -1.49 9.71
N ALA A 88 -0.16 -1.49 10.78
CA ALA A 88 -0.21 -0.42 11.79
C ALA A 88 0.05 0.95 11.17
N GLU A 89 0.93 1.01 10.18
CA GLU A 89 1.23 2.24 9.45
C GLU A 89 0.08 2.74 8.58
N LEU A 90 -0.63 1.83 7.92
CA LEU A 90 -1.81 2.12 7.11
C LEU A 90 -2.99 2.55 7.98
N VAL A 91 -3.18 1.95 9.16
CA VAL A 91 -4.19 2.38 10.14
C VAL A 91 -3.95 3.82 10.57
N ARG A 92 -2.72 4.17 10.96
CA ARG A 92 -2.35 5.56 11.32
C ARG A 92 -2.59 6.54 10.16
N ALA A 93 -2.30 6.12 8.93
CA ALA A 93 -2.53 6.93 7.74
C ALA A 93 -4.03 7.16 7.49
N ALA A 94 -4.85 6.11 7.63
CA ALA A 94 -6.31 6.19 7.51
C ALA A 94 -6.89 7.15 8.54
N GLU A 95 -6.53 7.01 9.81
CA GLU A 95 -6.98 7.89 10.90
C GLU A 95 -6.64 9.36 10.64
N ARG A 96 -5.41 9.63 10.16
CA ARG A 96 -4.99 10.98 9.80
C ARG A 96 -5.85 11.56 8.67
N GLN A 97 -6.12 10.79 7.62
CA GLN A 97 -6.95 11.26 6.51
C GLN A 97 -8.41 11.47 6.92
N ARG A 98 -8.96 10.62 7.81
CA ARG A 98 -10.29 10.85 8.42
C ARG A 98 -10.34 12.15 9.19
N MET A 99 -9.28 12.49 9.95
CA MET A 99 -9.21 13.78 10.65
C MET A 99 -9.17 14.97 9.67
N ILE A 100 -8.48 14.84 8.54
CA ILE A 100 -8.43 15.88 7.50
C ILE A 100 -9.82 16.05 6.87
N ALA A 101 -10.46 14.95 6.46
CA ALA A 101 -11.80 14.96 5.88
C ALA A 101 -12.84 15.59 6.83
N LYS A 102 -12.77 15.28 8.14
CA LYS A 102 -13.62 15.91 9.16
C LYS A 102 -13.43 17.43 9.25
N ARG A 103 -12.20 17.92 9.08
CA ARG A 103 -11.88 19.36 9.14
C ARG A 103 -12.18 20.09 7.83
N LYS A 104 -12.14 19.37 6.71
CA LYS A 104 -12.41 19.90 5.36
C LYS A 104 -13.42 18.99 4.65
N PRO A 105 -14.72 19.09 4.97
CA PRO A 105 -15.72 18.17 4.43
C PRO A 105 -15.86 18.20 2.90
N ALA A 106 -15.47 19.30 2.25
CA ALA A 106 -15.45 19.43 0.79
C ALA A 106 -14.22 18.75 0.13
N ASP A 107 -13.27 18.25 0.92
CA ASP A 107 -12.10 17.51 0.43
C ASP A 107 -12.45 16.02 0.33
N GLU A 108 -13.14 15.65 -0.75
CA GLU A 108 -13.51 14.25 -1.05
C GLU A 108 -12.27 13.34 -1.17
N GLY A 109 -11.11 13.90 -1.54
CA GLY A 109 -9.86 13.17 -1.67
C GLY A 109 -9.35 12.61 -0.34
N ALA A 110 -9.48 13.38 0.74
CA ALA A 110 -9.09 12.92 2.08
C ALA A 110 -9.97 11.76 2.57
N ALA A 111 -11.27 11.81 2.34
CA ALA A 111 -12.18 10.72 2.72
C ALA A 111 -11.86 9.44 1.92
N GLN A 112 -11.69 9.55 0.60
CA GLN A 112 -11.34 8.42 -0.24
C GLN A 112 -9.99 7.80 0.14
N LEU A 113 -8.97 8.61 0.43
CA LEU A 113 -7.66 8.10 0.88
C LEU A 113 -7.76 7.37 2.22
N ALA A 114 -8.60 7.84 3.14
CA ALA A 114 -8.84 7.13 4.39
C ALA A 114 -9.38 5.71 4.15
N ASP A 115 -10.40 5.57 3.29
CA ASP A 115 -11.02 4.28 2.98
C ASP A 115 -10.06 3.36 2.22
N LEU A 116 -9.23 3.92 1.34
CA LEU A 116 -8.19 3.17 0.63
C LEU A 116 -7.10 2.65 1.59
N TYR A 117 -6.65 3.47 2.55
CA TYR A 117 -5.70 3.04 3.57
C TYR A 117 -6.28 2.00 4.52
N GLU A 118 -7.56 2.10 4.87
CA GLU A 118 -8.25 1.05 5.63
C GLU A 118 -8.34 -0.27 4.85
N ALA A 119 -8.65 -0.21 3.56
CA ALA A 119 -8.66 -1.40 2.70
C ALA A 119 -7.27 -2.05 2.61
N LEU A 120 -6.23 -1.25 2.43
CA LEU A 120 -4.83 -1.71 2.44
C LEU A 120 -4.48 -2.36 3.79
N ALA A 121 -4.84 -1.75 4.92
CA ALA A 121 -4.61 -2.30 6.25
C ALA A 121 -5.34 -3.65 6.43
N TRP A 122 -6.59 -3.73 6.00
CA TRP A 122 -7.37 -4.97 6.04
C TRP A 122 -6.72 -6.08 5.20
N LEU A 123 -6.19 -5.74 4.03
CA LEU A 123 -5.49 -6.69 3.16
C LEU A 123 -4.18 -7.18 3.79
N GLN A 124 -3.42 -6.29 4.44
CA GLN A 124 -2.24 -6.74 5.21
C GLN A 124 -2.64 -7.69 6.33
N ARG A 125 -3.71 -7.37 7.07
CA ARG A 125 -4.20 -8.19 8.19
C ARG A 125 -4.68 -9.57 7.78
N THR A 126 -5.39 -9.66 6.66
CA THR A 126 -6.05 -10.91 6.26
C THR A 126 -5.19 -11.79 5.36
N ARG A 127 -4.07 -11.26 4.87
CA ARG A 127 -3.14 -11.93 3.96
C ARG A 127 -1.71 -11.97 4.50
N HIS A 128 -1.56 -11.88 5.83
CA HIS A 128 -0.26 -11.91 6.51
C HIS A 128 0.64 -13.05 6.03
N GLY A 129 1.94 -12.76 5.89
CA GLY A 129 2.98 -13.76 5.58
C GLY A 129 2.93 -14.32 4.16
N VAL A 130 2.06 -13.77 3.31
CA VAL A 130 2.00 -14.11 1.89
C VAL A 130 2.12 -12.82 1.11
N ALA A 131 3.04 -12.76 0.14
CA ALA A 131 3.07 -11.72 -0.89
C ALA A 131 1.84 -11.85 -1.83
N TRP A 132 0.63 -11.83 -1.26
CA TRP A 132 -0.60 -12.26 -1.90
C TRP A 132 -0.87 -11.47 -3.17
N ILE A 133 -0.63 -10.16 -3.14
CA ILE A 133 -0.83 -9.32 -4.33
C ILE A 133 0.12 -9.71 -5.46
N VAL A 134 1.36 -10.11 -5.14
CA VAL A 134 2.33 -10.60 -6.13
C VAL A 134 1.88 -11.93 -6.72
N LEU A 135 1.55 -12.91 -5.86
CA LEU A 135 1.05 -14.20 -6.31
C LEU A 135 -0.18 -14.03 -7.21
N ARG A 136 -1.08 -13.13 -6.84
CA ARG A 136 -2.31 -12.90 -7.60
C ARG A 136 -2.04 -12.27 -8.96
N VAL A 137 -1.21 -11.24 -9.00
CA VAL A 137 -0.82 -10.55 -10.25
C VAL A 137 -0.06 -11.49 -11.18
N ASP A 138 0.85 -12.31 -10.64
CA ASP A 138 1.64 -13.23 -11.45
C ASP A 138 0.79 -14.33 -12.10
N VAL A 139 -0.19 -14.88 -11.36
CA VAL A 139 -1.18 -15.82 -11.90
C VAL A 139 -2.04 -15.17 -12.99
N GLU A 140 -2.54 -13.94 -12.77
CA GLU A 140 -3.35 -13.21 -13.75
C GLU A 140 -2.58 -12.93 -15.04
N ARG A 141 -1.30 -12.55 -14.94
CA ARG A 141 -0.42 -12.32 -16.10
C ARG A 141 -0.10 -13.61 -16.85
N SER A 142 0.10 -14.72 -16.13
CA SER A 142 0.37 -16.02 -16.75
C SER A 142 -0.87 -16.55 -17.50
N ALA A 143 -2.07 -16.37 -16.93
CA ALA A 143 -3.32 -16.73 -17.60
C ALA A 143 -3.57 -15.90 -18.88
N GLY A 144 -3.27 -14.59 -18.84
CA GLY A 144 -3.37 -13.72 -20.01
C GLY A 144 -2.43 -14.15 -21.14
N ALA A 145 -1.17 -14.45 -20.83
CA ALA A 145 -0.19 -14.91 -21.81
C ALA A 145 -0.61 -16.22 -22.49
N VAL A 146 -1.19 -17.16 -21.74
CA VAL A 146 -1.73 -18.41 -22.32
C VAL A 146 -2.89 -18.14 -23.27
N HIS A 147 -3.76 -17.18 -22.95
CA HIS A 147 -4.90 -16.83 -23.80
C HIS A 147 -4.46 -16.14 -25.09
N GLU A 148 -3.45 -15.25 -25.02
CA GLU A 148 -2.86 -14.61 -26.21
C GLU A 148 -2.15 -15.62 -27.11
N ALA A 149 -1.36 -16.53 -26.53
CA ALA A 149 -0.67 -17.58 -27.28
C ALA A 149 -1.66 -18.53 -28.00
N ARG A 150 -2.82 -18.81 -27.41
CA ARG A 150 -3.88 -19.60 -28.03
C ARG A 150 -4.64 -18.85 -29.13
N ALA A 151 -4.75 -17.53 -29.03
CA ALA A 151 -5.42 -16.72 -30.05
C ALA A 151 -4.53 -16.45 -31.28
N ALA A 152 -3.20 -16.58 -31.12
CA ALA A 152 -2.21 -16.40 -32.18
C ALA A 152 -1.83 -17.72 -32.90
N ALA A 153 -2.37 -18.87 -32.46
CA ALA A 153 -2.16 -20.19 -33.04
C ALA A 153 -3.38 -20.65 -33.86
#